data_AF-A0A7Y2E0H1-F1
#
_entry.id   AF-A0A7Y2E0H1-F1
#
_cell.length_a   1.000
_cell.length_b   1.000
_cell.length_c   1.000
_cell.angle_alpha   90.00
_cell.angle_beta   90.00
_cell.angle_gamma   90.00
#
_symmetry.space_group_name_H-M   'P 1'
#
loop_
_entity.id
_entity.type
_entity.pdbx_description
1 polymer ?
#
loop_
_entity_poly.entity_id
_entity_poly.type
_entity_poly.pdbx_seq_one_letter_code
_entity_poly.pdbx_strand_id
1 'polypeptide(L)'
;MKRLVVVESPTKARTIRKFLPSDYQVEASMGHVRDLPSSASEIPASYKKLDWSRLGVNVDENFSPLYVVPSDKKKVVKQLKTALKGADELYIATDEDREGESIGWHLLEVLSPKIPVRRMVFH
;
A
#
# COMPACT_ATOMS: atom_id res chain seq x y z
N MET A 1 19.34 11.46 8.08
CA MET A 1 17.88 11.24 8.11
C MET A 1 17.52 10.47 6.85
N LYS A 2 17.02 9.24 6.97
CA LYS A 2 16.66 8.40 5.81
C LYS A 2 15.16 8.56 5.53
N ARG A 3 14.80 8.78 4.27
CA ARG A 3 13.39 8.98 3.88
C ARG A 3 12.98 7.91 2.89
N LEU A 4 11.87 7.23 3.17
CA LEU A 4 11.28 6.27 2.25
C LEU A 4 10.23 6.98 1.40
N VAL A 5 10.35 6.90 0.08
CA VAL A 5 9.34 7.38 -0.87
C VAL A 5 8.71 6.18 -1.54
N VAL A 6 7.38 6.06 -1.47
CA VAL A 6 6.65 4.98 -2.14
C VAL A 6 5.84 5.56 -3.29
N VAL A 7 6.07 5.04 -4.49
CA VAL A 7 5.37 5.41 -5.72
C VAL A 7 4.64 4.18 -6.29
N GLU A 8 3.76 4.39 -7.26
CA GLU A 8 2.97 3.28 -7.80
C GLU A 8 3.80 2.31 -8.70
N SER A 9 4.61 2.86 -9.61
CA SER A 9 5.27 2.08 -10.67
C SER A 9 6.81 2.10 -10.61
N PRO A 10 7.49 1.03 -11.05
CA PRO A 10 8.96 0.98 -11.12
C PRO A 10 9.58 2.07 -11.99
N THR A 11 8.90 2.42 -13.07
CA THR A 11 9.38 3.47 -13.99
C THR A 11 9.36 4.83 -13.29
N LYS A 12 8.27 5.17 -12.59
CA LYS A 12 8.19 6.40 -11.79
C LYS A 12 9.25 6.40 -10.68
N ALA A 13 9.49 5.27 -10.03
CA ALA A 13 10.52 5.14 -9.00
C ALA A 13 11.91 5.46 -9.56
N ARG A 14 12.26 4.88 -10.72
CA ARG A 14 13.54 5.13 -11.40
C ARG A 14 13.70 6.60 -11.81
N THR A 15 12.63 7.25 -12.23
CA THR A 15 12.65 8.68 -12.59
C THR A 15 12.85 9.56 -11.36
N ILE A 16 12.07 9.36 -10.29
CA ILE A 16 12.15 10.17 -9.06
C ILE A 16 13.50 10.00 -8.34
N ARG A 17 14.09 8.80 -8.36
CA ARG A 17 15.45 8.57 -7.83
C ARG A 17 16.52 9.48 -8.44
N LYS A 18 16.32 9.99 -9.67
CA LYS A 18 17.27 10.90 -10.33
C LYS A 18 17.21 12.33 -9.79
N PHE A 19 16.09 12.71 -9.18
CA PHE A 19 15.86 14.07 -8.67
C PHE A 19 16.16 14.19 -7.19
N LEU A 20 16.03 13.09 -6.44
CA LEU A 20 16.21 13.10 -4.99
C LEU A 20 17.67 12.79 -4.58
N PRO A 21 18.18 13.38 -3.49
CA PRO A 21 19.50 13.05 -2.96
C PRO A 21 19.58 11.61 -2.41
N SER A 22 20.80 11.17 -2.09
CA SER A 22 21.11 9.79 -1.70
C SER A 22 20.50 9.32 -0.37
N ASP A 23 19.97 10.23 0.44
CA ASP A 23 19.27 9.92 1.69
C ASP A 23 17.79 9.54 1.49
N TYR A 24 17.29 9.59 0.25
CA TYR A 24 15.97 9.09 -0.14
C TYR A 24 16.05 7.69 -0.74
N GLN A 25 15.38 6.73 -0.11
CA GLN A 25 15.10 5.43 -0.68
C GLN A 25 13.75 5.48 -1.37
N VAL A 26 13.71 5.31 -2.70
CA VAL A 26 12.45 5.30 -3.46
C VAL A 26 12.08 3.87 -3.84
N GLU A 27 10.89 3.40 -3.48
CA GLU A 27 10.38 2.06 -3.79
C GLU A 27 9.03 2.13 -4.52
N ALA A 28 8.70 1.07 -5.26
CA ALA A 28 7.42 0.96 -5.97
C ALA A 28 6.46 -0.01 -5.26
N SER A 29 5.18 0.35 -5.16
CA SER A 29 4.12 -0.52 -4.64
C SER A 29 3.65 -1.55 -5.67
N MET A 30 3.99 -1.37 -6.94
CA MET A 30 3.52 -2.17 -8.07
C MET A 30 1.99 -2.07 -8.24
N GLY A 31 1.43 -0.86 -8.15
CA GLY A 31 -0.02 -0.64 -8.14
C GLY A 31 -0.63 -0.85 -6.75
N HIS A 32 -1.86 -1.37 -6.73
CA HIS A 32 -2.57 -1.77 -5.51
C HIS A 32 -1.83 -2.86 -4.73
N VAL A 33 -1.81 -2.69 -3.41
CA VAL A 33 -1.24 -3.66 -2.45
C VAL A 33 -2.31 -4.45 -1.69
N ARG A 34 -3.56 -4.00 -1.75
CA ARG A 34 -4.72 -4.68 -1.20
C ARG A 34 -5.87 -4.62 -2.21
N ASP A 35 -6.75 -5.60 -2.12
CA ASP A 35 -8.00 -5.65 -2.87
C ASP A 35 -9.04 -6.45 -2.08
N LEU A 36 -10.28 -6.50 -2.55
CA LEU A 36 -11.26 -7.48 -2.12
C LEU A 36 -10.78 -8.91 -2.47
N PRO A 37 -11.16 -9.92 -1.69
CA PRO A 37 -10.76 -11.30 -1.97
C PRO A 37 -11.28 -11.75 -3.34
N SER A 38 -10.37 -12.11 -4.24
CA SER A 38 -10.72 -12.62 -5.56
C SER A 38 -11.12 -14.10 -5.53
N SER A 39 -10.74 -14.81 -4.46
CA SER A 39 -11.04 -16.22 -4.27
C SER A 39 -11.09 -16.61 -2.78
N ALA A 40 -11.73 -17.75 -2.49
CA ALA A 40 -11.90 -18.24 -1.12
C ALA A 40 -10.57 -18.58 -0.39
N SER A 41 -9.48 -18.76 -1.15
CA SER A 41 -8.14 -19.03 -0.60
C SER A 41 -7.49 -17.77 -0.01
N GLU A 42 -7.90 -16.57 -0.46
CA GLU A 42 -7.38 -15.30 0.01
C GLU A 42 -8.06 -14.80 1.28
N ILE A 43 -9.25 -15.33 1.59
CA ILE A 43 -10.03 -14.97 2.79
C ILE A 43 -9.29 -15.46 4.05
N PRO A 44 -8.97 -14.56 5.01
CA PRO A 44 -8.33 -14.95 6.26
C PRO A 44 -9.20 -15.89 7.09
N ALA A 45 -8.59 -16.79 7.87
CA ALA A 45 -9.30 -17.81 8.66
C ALA A 45 -10.37 -17.22 9.61
N SER A 46 -10.16 -16.01 10.13
CA SER A 46 -11.11 -15.30 10.98
C SER A 46 -12.39 -14.90 10.24
N TYR A 47 -12.33 -14.67 8.93
CA TYR A 47 -13.46 -14.23 8.11
C TYR A 47 -14.11 -15.38 7.33
N LYS A 48 -13.43 -16.54 7.17
CA LYS A 48 -13.91 -17.68 6.36
C LYS A 48 -15.28 -18.24 6.77
N LYS A 49 -15.70 -18.03 8.00
CA LYS A 49 -17.01 -18.49 8.53
C LYS A 49 -18.14 -17.47 8.32
N LEU A 50 -17.82 -16.28 7.84
CA LEU A 50 -18.80 -15.23 7.61
C LEU A 50 -19.33 -15.34 6.18
N ASP A 51 -20.65 -15.33 6.03
CA ASP A 51 -21.32 -15.57 4.74
C ASP A 51 -20.98 -14.50 3.68
N TRP A 52 -20.77 -13.25 4.12
CA TRP A 52 -20.41 -12.12 3.25
C TRP A 52 -18.93 -12.11 2.83
N SER A 53 -18.08 -12.94 3.45
CA SER A 53 -16.62 -12.88 3.23
C SER A 53 -16.17 -13.19 1.80
N ARG A 54 -16.96 -13.98 1.05
CA ARG A 54 -16.72 -14.24 -0.38
C ARG A 54 -17.06 -13.06 -1.28
N LEU A 55 -18.07 -12.27 -0.91
CA LEU A 55 -18.38 -11.02 -1.59
C LEU A 55 -17.30 -9.96 -1.28
N GLY A 56 -16.69 -10.05 -0.10
CA GLY A 56 -15.69 -9.10 0.36
C GLY A 56 -16.29 -7.81 0.92
N VAL A 57 -17.63 -7.67 0.94
CA VAL A 57 -18.32 -6.49 1.46
C VAL A 57 -19.47 -6.94 2.37
N ASN A 58 -19.50 -6.45 3.60
CA ASN A 58 -20.59 -6.70 4.54
C ASN A 58 -21.73 -5.70 4.31
N VAL A 59 -22.74 -6.08 3.52
CA VAL A 59 -23.88 -5.21 3.18
C VAL A 59 -24.77 -4.88 4.39
N ASP A 60 -24.74 -5.72 5.43
CA ASP A 60 -25.54 -5.56 6.64
C ASP A 60 -24.84 -4.67 7.69
N GLU A 61 -23.55 -4.34 7.47
CA GLU A 61 -22.72 -3.57 8.38
C GLU A 61 -22.03 -2.42 7.65
N ASN A 62 -22.84 -1.43 7.23
CA ASN A 62 -22.38 -0.19 6.59
C ASN A 62 -21.43 -0.42 5.40
N PHE A 63 -21.63 -1.50 4.63
CA PHE A 63 -20.77 -1.87 3.50
C PHE A 63 -19.30 -2.05 3.87
N SER A 64 -19.02 -2.53 5.10
CA SER A 64 -17.65 -2.72 5.57
C SER A 64 -16.87 -3.68 4.65
N PRO A 65 -15.74 -3.25 4.07
CA PRO A 65 -14.97 -4.09 3.14
C PRO A 65 -13.99 -5.01 3.88
N LEU A 66 -13.80 -6.20 3.35
CA LEU A 66 -12.69 -7.10 3.68
C LEU A 66 -11.58 -6.91 2.65
N TYR A 67 -10.60 -6.09 3.00
CA TYR A 67 -9.39 -5.97 2.19
C TYR A 67 -8.36 -7.03 2.58
N VAL A 68 -7.84 -7.73 1.58
CA VAL A 68 -6.76 -8.71 1.72
C VAL A 68 -5.52 -8.25 0.96
N VAL A 69 -4.35 -8.78 1.31
CA VAL A 69 -3.12 -8.59 0.51
C VAL A 69 -3.01 -9.79 -0.43
N PRO A 70 -3.17 -9.59 -1.76
CA PRO A 70 -3.04 -10.67 -2.74
C PRO A 70 -1.68 -11.37 -2.64
N SER A 71 -1.65 -12.65 -3.00
CA SER A 71 -0.48 -13.51 -2.80
C SER A 71 0.80 -12.99 -3.49
N ASP A 72 0.66 -12.43 -4.69
CA ASP A 72 1.71 -11.82 -5.50
C ASP A 72 2.24 -10.50 -4.90
N LYS A 73 1.40 -9.76 -4.17
CA LYS A 73 1.77 -8.50 -3.49
C LYS A 73 2.45 -8.69 -2.13
N LYS A 74 2.36 -9.88 -1.52
CA LYS A 74 2.97 -10.15 -0.20
C LYS A 74 4.47 -9.87 -0.15
N LYS A 75 5.20 -10.17 -1.24
CA LYS A 75 6.65 -9.91 -1.33
C LYS A 75 6.94 -8.40 -1.32
N VAL A 76 6.18 -7.62 -2.08
CA VAL A 76 6.31 -6.16 -2.15
C VAL A 76 6.01 -5.55 -0.79
N VAL A 77 4.90 -5.93 -0.16
CA VAL A 77 4.54 -5.45 1.19
C VAL A 77 5.65 -5.76 2.20
N LYS A 78 6.25 -6.96 2.15
CA LYS A 78 7.36 -7.33 3.04
C LYS A 78 8.61 -6.46 2.80
N GLN A 79 8.92 -6.13 1.55
CA GLN A 79 10.02 -5.24 1.19
C GLN A 79 9.77 -3.82 1.71
N LEU A 80 8.56 -3.27 1.47
CA LEU A 80 8.17 -1.95 1.97
C LEU A 80 8.20 -1.86 3.50
N LYS A 81 7.72 -2.89 4.21
CA LYS A 81 7.83 -2.97 5.68
C LYS A 81 9.27 -2.98 6.16
N THR A 82 10.16 -3.67 5.44
CA THR A 82 11.59 -3.69 5.77
C THR A 82 12.23 -2.33 5.55
N ALA A 83 11.96 -1.68 4.42
CA ALA A 83 12.45 -0.33 4.13
C ALA A 83 11.96 0.69 5.16
N LEU A 84 10.68 0.61 5.54
CA LEU A 84 10.07 1.51 6.51
C LEU A 84 10.74 1.46 7.90
N LYS A 85 11.20 0.28 8.34
CA LYS A 85 11.92 0.13 9.62
C LYS A 85 13.23 0.92 9.66
N GLY A 86 13.84 1.18 8.51
CA GLY A 86 15.10 1.93 8.40
C GLY A 86 14.93 3.40 8.05
N ALA A 87 13.69 3.89 7.96
CA ALA A 87 13.36 5.26 7.58
C ALA A 87 12.91 6.09 8.78
N ASP A 88 13.26 7.38 8.75
CA ASP A 88 12.85 8.39 9.72
C ASP A 88 11.55 9.09 9.29
N GLU A 89 11.26 9.13 7.99
CA GLU A 89 10.00 9.65 7.42
C GLU A 89 9.52 8.78 6.24
N LEU A 90 8.21 8.72 6.04
CA LEU A 90 7.56 8.07 4.90
C LEU A 90 6.88 9.12 4.01
N TYR A 91 7.15 9.06 2.72
CA TYR A 91 6.49 9.85 1.68
C TYR A 91 5.63 8.94 0.81
N ILE A 92 4.33 9.24 0.71
CA ILE A 92 3.42 8.63 -0.26
C ILE A 92 3.37 9.53 -1.48
N ALA A 93 3.87 9.02 -2.62
CA ALA A 93 4.08 9.75 -3.86
C ALA A 93 3.34 9.08 -5.04
N THR A 94 2.10 8.64 -4.77
CA THR A 94 1.15 8.16 -5.76
C THR A 94 0.57 9.32 -6.56
N ASP A 95 -0.09 9.03 -7.68
CA ASP A 95 -0.73 10.03 -8.54
C ASP A 95 -1.75 10.90 -7.78
N GLU A 96 -1.98 12.12 -8.27
CA GLU A 96 -2.88 13.11 -7.65
C GLU A 96 -4.36 12.91 -7.99
N ASP A 97 -4.74 11.67 -8.29
CA ASP A 97 -6.12 11.28 -8.58
C ASP A 97 -6.71 10.39 -7.47
N ARG A 98 -7.98 10.00 -7.65
CA ARG A 98 -8.69 9.15 -6.68
C ARG A 98 -8.01 7.79 -6.47
N GLU A 99 -7.37 7.27 -7.51
CA GLU A 99 -6.81 5.94 -7.50
C GLU A 99 -5.47 5.95 -6.77
N GLY A 100 -4.64 6.94 -7.07
CA GLY A 100 -3.41 7.21 -6.34
C GLY A 100 -3.67 7.47 -4.86
N GLU A 101 -4.74 8.18 -4.51
CA GLU A 101 -5.11 8.40 -3.10
C GLU A 101 -5.58 7.11 -2.42
N SER A 102 -6.36 6.27 -3.12
CA SER A 102 -6.75 4.95 -2.63
C SER A 102 -5.53 4.07 -2.37
N ILE A 103 -4.61 3.95 -3.33
CA ILE A 103 -3.36 3.20 -3.18
C ILE A 103 -2.55 3.74 -1.99
N GLY A 104 -2.45 5.06 -1.87
CA GLY A 104 -1.80 5.73 -0.76
C GLY A 104 -2.39 5.34 0.59
N TRP A 105 -3.71 5.39 0.72
CA TRP A 105 -4.43 4.96 1.92
C TRP A 105 -4.21 3.47 2.23
N HIS A 106 -4.29 2.58 1.23
CA HIS A 106 -4.03 1.15 1.41
C HIS A 106 -2.60 0.86 1.87
N LEU A 107 -1.61 1.65 1.42
CA LEU A 107 -0.23 1.56 1.90
C LEU A 107 -0.15 1.93 3.38
N LEU A 108 -0.80 3.00 3.83
CA LEU A 108 -0.79 3.41 5.24
C LEU A 108 -1.38 2.32 6.14
N GLU A 109 -2.52 1.77 5.75
CA GLU A 109 -3.19 0.69 6.48
C GLU A 109 -2.32 -0.57 6.60
N VAL A 110 -1.69 -0.99 5.50
CA VAL A 110 -0.84 -2.20 5.48
C VAL A 110 0.47 -2.01 6.23
N LEU A 111 1.10 -0.84 6.07
CA LEU A 111 2.42 -0.55 6.61
C LEU A 111 2.35 -0.11 8.08
N SER A 112 1.24 0.50 8.50
CA SER A 112 0.99 1.04 9.84
C SER A 112 2.18 1.84 10.39
N PRO A 113 2.62 2.90 9.67
CA PRO A 113 3.83 3.63 10.02
C PRO A 113 3.73 4.27 11.41
N LYS A 114 4.84 4.25 12.15
CA LYS A 114 5.02 4.94 13.45
C LYS A 114 5.93 6.16 13.35
N ILE A 115 6.23 6.57 12.13
CA ILE A 115 7.08 7.69 11.77
C ILE A 115 6.23 8.74 11.05
N PRO A 116 6.67 10.00 10.96
CA PRO A 116 5.96 11.02 10.19
C PRO A 116 5.70 10.59 8.76
N VAL A 117 4.46 10.78 8.33
CA VAL A 117 3.99 10.48 6.98
C VAL A 117 3.71 11.79 6.26
N ARG A 118 4.16 11.91 5.02
CA ARG A 118 3.92 13.07 4.14
C ARG A 118 3.32 12.60 2.83
N ARG A 119 2.32 13.33 2.33
CA ARG A 119 1.74 13.13 1.00
C ARG A 119 2.41 14.07 0.02
N MET A 120 2.97 13.54 -1.07
CA MET A 120 3.62 14.30 -2.14
C MET A 120 2.83 14.13 -3.43
N VAL A 121 2.42 15.23 -4.06
CA VAL A 121 1.65 15.29 -5.32
C VAL A 121 2.40 16.13 -6.35
N PHE A 122 2.27 15.80 -7.64
CA PHE A 122 2.93 16.47 -8.76
C PHE A 122 2.31 16.05 -10.10
N HIS A 123 2.43 16.91 -11.13
CA HIS A 123 1.96 16.71 -12.51
C HIS A 123 3.05 17.02 -13.54
#